data_AF-A0A510PCX9-F1
#
_entry.id   AF-A0A510PCX9-F1
#
_cell.length_a   1.000
_cell.length_b   1.000
_cell.length_c   1.000
_cell.angle_alpha   90.00
_cell.angle_beta   90.00
_cell.angle_gamma   90.00
#
_symmetry.space_group_name_H-M   'P 1'
#
loop_
_entity.id
_entity.type
_entity.pdbx_description
1 polymer ?
#
loop_
_entity_poly.entity_id
_entity_poly.type
_entity_poly.pdbx_seq_one_letter_code
_entity_poly.pdbx_strand_id
1 'polypeptide(L)' 'MKTTRYFQEQVLLKRPYLKREWCQEAIQNPVRREIEQNGRIRHCRVSASQTLLTIA' A
#
# COMPACT_ATOMS: atom_id res chain seq x y z
N MET A 1 0.00 -7.43 10.90
CA MET A 1 0.20 -7.75 9.47
C MET A 1 1.47 -8.58 9.28
N LYS A 2 1.39 -9.75 8.63
CA LYS A 2 2.59 -10.50 8.21
C LYS A 2 3.18 -9.82 6.97
N THR A 3 4.43 -9.37 7.06
CA THR A 3 5.17 -8.75 5.94
C THR A 3 6.37 -9.61 5.58
N THR A 4 6.81 -9.56 4.33
CA THR A 4 8.05 -10.23 3.90
C THR A 4 9.28 -9.41 4.30
N ARG A 5 10.44 -10.07 4.38
CA ARG A 5 11.73 -9.39 4.62
C ARG A 5 12.02 -8.34 3.54
N TYR A 6 11.70 -8.66 2.28
CA TYR A 6 11.79 -7.73 1.16
C TYR A 6 11.02 -6.42 1.41
N PHE A 7 9.82 -6.49 1.97
CA PHE A 7 9.04 -5.28 2.27
C PHE A 7 9.73 -4.40 3.32
N GLN A 8 10.24 -5.01 4.39
CA GLN A 8 10.86 -4.26 5.48
C GLN A 8 12.22 -3.67 5.08
N GLU A 9 13.07 -4.47 4.45
CA GLU A 9 14.46 -4.09 4.17
C GLU A 9 14.64 -3.32 2.87
N GLN A 10 13.74 -3.49 1.89
CA GLN A 10 13.87 -2.82 0.60
C GLN A 10 12.82 -1.74 0.39
N VAL A 11 11.55 -2.02 0.68
CA VAL A 11 10.47 -1.09 0.35
C VAL A 11 10.42 0.06 1.35
N LEU A 12 10.40 -0.22 2.65
CA LEU A 12 10.39 0.83 3.68
C LEU A 12 11.68 1.65 3.68
N LEU A 13 12.83 1.00 3.43
CA LEU A 13 14.12 1.68 3.35
C LEU A 13 14.20 2.68 2.18
N LYS A 14 13.70 2.30 0.99
CA LYS A 14 13.70 3.17 -0.20
C LYS A 14 12.58 4.20 -0.20
N ARG A 15 11.54 4.00 0.62
CA ARG A 15 10.35 4.87 0.68
C ARG A 15 10.08 5.27 2.14
N PRO A 16 10.89 6.16 2.72
CA PRO A 16 10.75 6.56 4.12
C PRO A 16 9.41 7.26 4.44
N TYR A 17 8.70 7.76 3.43
CA TYR A 17 7.34 8.30 3.57
C TYR A 17 6.27 7.21 3.75
N LEU A 18 6.57 5.94 3.43
CA LEU A 18 5.61 4.85 3.53
C LEU A 18 5.58 4.32 4.98
N LYS A 19 4.48 4.60 5.67
CA LYS A 19 4.25 4.12 7.04
C LYS A 19 3.56 2.76 7.04
N ARG A 20 3.99 1.85 7.93
CA ARG A 20 3.43 0.48 8.04
C ARG A 20 1.97 0.50 8.47
N GLU A 21 1.62 1.48 9.28
CA GLU A 21 0.30 1.75 9.80
C GLU A 21 -0.67 2.00 8.64
N TRP A 22 -0.25 2.79 7.65
CA TRP A 22 -1.06 3.06 6.45
C TRP A 22 -1.31 1.80 5.62
N CYS A 23 -0.31 0.93 5.49
CA CYS A 23 -0.48 -0.35 4.81
C CYS A 23 -1.48 -1.26 5.54
N GLN A 24 -1.40 -1.31 6.88
CA GLN A 24 -2.35 -2.08 7.68
C GLN A 24 -3.77 -1.53 7.55
N GLU A 25 -3.90 -0.21 7.64
CA GLU A 25 -5.16 0.51 7.49
C GLU A 25 -5.78 0.37 6.09
N ALA A 26 -4.97 0.29 5.03
CA ALA A 26 -5.45 0.04 3.67
C ALA A 26 -5.99 -1.37 3.48
N ILE A 27 -5.49 -2.36 4.24
CA ILE A 27 -5.99 -3.73 4.24
C ILE A 27 -7.26 -3.85 5.09
N GLN A 28 -7.29 -3.19 6.24
CA GLN A 28 -8.43 -3.26 7.16
C GLN A 28 -9.64 -2.47 6.68
N ASN A 29 -9.42 -1.27 6.12
CA ASN A 29 -10.47 -0.37 5.65
C ASN A 29 -10.16 0.09 4.21
N PRO A 30 -10.23 -0.82 3.22
CA PRO A 30 -10.05 -0.47 1.82
C PRO A 30 -11.24 0.34 1.33
N VAL A 31 -10.99 1.42 0.59
CA VAL A 31 -12.04 2.19 -0.08
C VAL A 31 -12.52 1.44 -1.33
N ARG A 32 -11.60 0.71 -1.98
CA ARG A 32 -11.91 -0.11 -3.14
C ARG A 32 -11.09 -1.39 -3.08
N ARG A 33 -11.76 -2.52 -3.34
CA ARG A 33 -11.13 -3.84 -3.48
C ARG A 33 -11.37 -4.34 -4.89
N GLU A 34 -10.30 -4.64 -5.60
CA GLU A 34 -10.35 -5.24 -6.93
C GLU A 34 -9.72 -6.63 -6.88
N ILE A 35 -10.35 -7.57 -7.56
CA ILE A 35 -9.83 -8.93 -7.71
C ILE A 35 -9.39 -9.05 -9.17
N GLU A 36 -8.09 -9.16 -9.38
CA GLU A 36 -7.53 -9.43 -10.71
C GLU A 36 -7.85 -10.88 -11.11
N GLN A 37 -7.89 -11.15 -12.42
CA GLN A 37 -8.21 -12.50 -12.96
C GLN A 37 -7.23 -13.60 -12.50
N ASN A 38 -6.02 -13.22 -12.09
CA ASN A 38 -5.01 -14.12 -11.52
C ASN A 38 -5.23 -14.40 -10.00
N GLY A 39 -6.34 -13.92 -9.42
CA GLY A 39 -6.65 -14.06 -8.00
C GLY A 39 -5.94 -13.04 -7.10
N ARG A 40 -5.15 -12.11 -7.65
CA ARG A 40 -4.49 -11.07 -6.88
C ARG A 40 -5.51 -10.02 -6.44
N ILE A 41 -5.55 -9.78 -5.14
CA ILE A 41 -6.46 -8.80 -4.55
C ILE A 41 -5.72 -7.48 -4.37
N ARG A 42 -6.21 -6.43 -5.02
CA ARG A 42 -5.74 -5.06 -4.82
C ARG A 42 -6.64 -4.36 -3.82
N HIS A 43 -6.05 -3.88 -2.74
CA HIS A 43 -6.71 -3.03 -1.75
C HIS A 43 -6.25 -1.59 -1.97
N CYS A 44 -7.16 -0.73 -2.42
CA CYS A 44 -6.90 0.69 -2.62
C CYS A 44 -7.57 1.49 -1.50
N ARG A 45 -6.79 2.34 -0.83
CA ARG A 45 -7.28 3.36 0.09
C ARG A 45 -6.91 4.72 -0.47
N VAL A 46 -7.89 5.61 -0.60
CA VAL A 46 -7.63 7.03 -0.85
C VAL A 46 -7.38 7.69 0.50
N SER A 47 -6.11 7.95 0.83
CA SER A 47 -5.74 8.85 1.92
C SER A 47 -5.79 10.29 1.42
N ALA A 48 -6.51 11.16 2.13
CA ALA A 48 -6.71 12.58 1.80
C ALA A 48 -5.44 13.47 1.91
N SER A 49 -4.26 12.92 1.60
CA SER A 49 -3.02 13.68 1.42
C SER A 49 -2.52 13.42 0.01
N GLN A 50 -3.27 13.97 -0.94
CA GLN A 50 -2.92 13.98 -2.36
C GLN A 50 -1.92 15.10 -2.61
N THR A 51 -0.67 14.95 -2.13
CA THR A 51 0.43 15.67 -2.76
C THR A 51 0.83 14.87 -3.97
N LEU A 52 0.26 15.29 -5.10
CA LEU A 52 0.63 15.00 -6.48
C LEU A 52 1.99 14.30 -6.62
N LEU A 53 1.96 12.99 -6.88
CA LEU A 53 3.03 12.32 -7.60
C LEU A 53 2.40 11.57 -8.77
N THR A 54 1.82 12.34 -9.69
CA THR A 54 1.90 12.01 -11.11
C THR A 54 3.34 12.27 -11.49
N ILE A 55 4.17 11.24 -11.51
CA ILE A 55 5.46 11.26 -12.19
C ILE A 55 5.49 10.02 -13.08
N ALA A 56 5.34 10.31 -14.37
CA ALA A 56 5.79 9.47 -15.46
C ALA A 56 7.31 9.29 -15.39
#